data_AF-A0A2E2ZAC6-F1
#
_entry.id   AF-A0A2E2ZAC6-F1
#
_cell.length_a   1.000
_cell.length_b   1.000
_cell.length_c   1.000
_cell.angle_alpha   90.00
_cell.angle_beta   90.00
_cell.angle_gamma   90.00
#
_symmetry.space_group_name_H-M   'P 1'
#
loop_
_entity.id
_entity.type
_entity.pdbx_description
1 polymer ?
#
loop_
_entity_poly.entity_id
_entity_poly.type
_entity_poly.pdbx_seq_one_letter_code
_entity_poly.pdbx_strand_id
1 'polypeptide(L)'
;MNLILKKPDTVGAIASILCMLHCVLTPFLFLTYPGQIDHVQGSPVWWQNFNYIFIIISFFAVYKSVKTTSNSIIKYALWSSWIVLLSLIINEQYEWVSLPEFMTYITTSLLAILHIYNLNYCQCENCTKK
;
A
#
# COMPACT_ATOMS: atom_id res chain seq x y z
N MET A 1 11.99 -12.87 8.20
CA MET A 1 12.69 -11.57 8.13
C MET A 1 13.87 -11.51 7.14
N ASN A 2 14.01 -12.46 6.20
CA ASN A 2 15.06 -12.40 5.16
C ASN A 2 14.56 -11.92 3.78
N LEU A 3 13.25 -12.02 3.50
CA LEU A 3 12.67 -11.67 2.20
C LEU A 3 12.60 -10.16 1.97
N ILE A 4 12.16 -9.38 2.97
CA ILE A 4 12.21 -7.90 2.95
C ILE A 4 13.65 -7.44 2.72
N LEU A 5 14.63 -8.15 3.30
CA LEU A 5 16.03 -7.78 3.16
C LEU A 5 16.62 -8.13 1.79
N LYS A 6 16.17 -9.18 1.12
CA LYS A 6 16.72 -9.57 -0.19
C LYS A 6 15.98 -8.94 -1.37
N LYS A 7 14.66 -8.75 -1.28
CA LYS A 7 13.82 -8.26 -2.38
C LYS A 7 12.74 -7.29 -1.87
N PRO A 8 13.13 -6.07 -1.44
CA PRO A 8 12.19 -5.09 -0.87
C PRO A 8 11.07 -4.71 -1.84
N ASP A 9 11.39 -4.50 -3.12
CA ASP A 9 10.41 -4.11 -4.14
C ASP A 9 9.35 -5.19 -4.39
N THR A 10 9.74 -6.47 -4.41
CA THR A 10 8.79 -7.57 -4.57
C THR A 10 7.82 -7.64 -3.38
N VAL A 11 8.34 -7.48 -2.16
CA VAL A 11 7.49 -7.47 -0.95
C VAL A 11 6.58 -6.25 -0.95
N GLY A 12 7.09 -5.07 -1.33
CA GLY A 12 6.31 -3.85 -1.45
C GLY A 12 5.19 -3.95 -2.49
N ALA A 13 5.47 -4.53 -3.65
CA ALA A 13 4.48 -4.78 -4.68
C ALA A 13 3.38 -5.75 -4.20
N ILE A 14 3.77 -6.87 -3.58
CA ILE A 14 2.80 -7.84 -3.03
C ILE A 14 1.95 -7.21 -1.94
N ALA A 15 2.55 -6.47 -1.01
CA ALA A 15 1.81 -5.79 0.06
C ALA A 15 0.82 -4.77 -0.49
N SER A 16 1.21 -4.03 -1.53
CA SER A 16 0.36 -3.02 -2.19
C SER A 16 -0.81 -3.68 -2.94
N ILE A 17 -0.57 -4.79 -3.65
CA ILE A 17 -1.62 -5.57 -4.33
C ILE A 17 -2.57 -6.19 -3.31
N LEU A 18 -2.04 -6.71 -2.20
CA LEU A 18 -2.86 -7.34 -1.17
C LEU A 18 -3.74 -6.30 -0.44
N CYS A 19 -3.21 -5.09 -0.22
CA CYS A 19 -3.97 -3.96 0.28
C CYS A 19 -5.09 -3.57 -0.70
N MET A 20 -4.79 -3.46 -2.00
CA MET A 20 -5.80 -3.21 -3.03
C MET A 20 -6.91 -4.27 -3.04
N LEU A 21 -6.54 -5.55 -3.05
CA LEU A 21 -7.50 -6.65 -3.03
C LEU A 21 -8.34 -6.66 -1.75
N HIS A 22 -7.73 -6.39 -0.61
CA HIS A 22 -8.44 -6.25 0.66
C HIS A 22 -9.48 -5.13 0.57
N CYS A 23 -9.10 -3.94 0.10
CA CYS A 23 -10.00 -2.80 -0.03
C CYS A 23 -11.15 -3.08 -1.02
N VAL A 24 -10.88 -3.75 -2.15
CA VAL A 24 -11.93 -4.13 -3.12
C VAL A 24 -12.86 -5.20 -2.55
N LEU A 25 -12.34 -6.22 -1.88
CA LEU A 25 -13.14 -7.34 -1.36
C LEU A 25 -13.95 -6.98 -0.13
N THR A 26 -13.54 -5.98 0.65
CA THR A 26 -14.22 -5.56 1.89
C THR A 26 -15.70 -5.24 1.68
N PRO A 27 -16.10 -4.36 0.73
CA PRO A 27 -17.52 -4.14 0.48
C PRO A 27 -18.20 -5.45 0.09
N PHE A 28 -17.68 -6.23 -0.86
CA PHE A 28 -18.31 -7.47 -1.33
C PHE A 28 -18.51 -8.53 -0.24
N LEU A 29 -17.55 -8.70 0.67
CA LEU A 29 -17.61 -9.70 1.74
C LEU A 29 -18.60 -9.30 2.85
N PHE A 30 -18.83 -8.01 3.05
CA PHE A 30 -19.70 -7.50 4.11
C PHE A 30 -21.00 -6.85 3.60
N LEU A 31 -21.29 -6.95 2.29
CA LEU A 31 -22.54 -6.49 1.66
C LEU A 31 -23.81 -7.07 2.32
N THR A 32 -23.71 -8.23 2.97
CA THR A 32 -24.87 -8.98 3.48
C THR A 32 -25.03 -8.93 5.00
N TYR A 33 -24.24 -8.16 5.75
CA TYR A 33 -24.35 -8.15 7.21
C TYR A 33 -25.60 -7.37 7.65
N PRO A 34 -26.70 -8.03 8.08
CA PRO A 34 -27.92 -7.34 8.43
C PRO A 34 -27.85 -6.96 9.90
N GLY A 35 -27.63 -5.68 10.22
CA GLY A 35 -27.77 -5.20 11.61
C GLY A 35 -26.74 -4.21 12.13
N GLN A 36 -26.23 -3.28 11.32
CA GLN A 36 -25.58 -2.07 11.83
C GLN A 36 -26.41 -0.85 11.44
N ILE A 37 -27.55 -0.72 12.12
CA ILE A 37 -28.28 0.53 12.23
C ILE A 37 -27.57 1.31 13.34
N ASP A 38 -26.38 1.83 13.02
CA ASP A 38 -25.74 2.97 13.64
C ASP A 38 -24.34 3.06 13.03
N HIS A 39 -24.00 4.27 12.58
CA HIS A 39 -22.75 4.65 11.97
C HIS A 39 -21.53 4.07 12.71
N VAL A 40 -20.48 3.73 11.95
CA VAL A 40 -19.20 3.12 12.36
C VAL A 40 -19.14 1.60 12.13
N GLN A 41 -18.53 1.25 10.98
CA GLN A 41 -17.83 -0.01 10.68
C GLN A 41 -18.67 -1.24 10.27
N GLY A 42 -19.06 -1.29 9.00
CA GLY A 42 -19.60 -2.48 8.32
C GLY A 42 -18.64 -3.68 8.21
N SER A 43 -17.47 -3.67 8.87
CA SER A 43 -16.47 -4.74 8.82
C SER A 43 -15.92 -5.01 10.22
N PRO A 44 -15.71 -6.28 10.62
CA PRO A 44 -15.16 -6.64 11.94
C PRO A 44 -13.78 -6.02 12.18
N VAL A 45 -13.50 -5.67 13.43
CA VAL A 45 -12.27 -4.98 13.86
C VAL A 45 -11.00 -5.71 13.41
N TRP A 46 -10.98 -7.05 13.45
CA TRP A 46 -9.82 -7.81 12.99
C TRP A 46 -9.56 -7.66 11.49
N TRP A 47 -10.61 -7.47 10.69
CA TRP A 47 -10.45 -7.25 9.25
C TRP A 47 -9.82 -5.87 8.98
N GLN A 48 -10.24 -4.83 9.69
CA GLN A 48 -9.64 -3.50 9.59
C GLN A 48 -8.15 -3.48 10.00
N ASN A 49 -7.75 -4.35 10.93
CA ASN A 49 -6.35 -4.46 11.36
C ASN A 49 -5.38 -4.84 10.21
N PHE A 50 -5.88 -5.45 9.13
CA PHE A 50 -5.04 -5.75 7.96
C PHE A 50 -4.51 -4.49 7.27
N ASN A 51 -5.28 -3.39 7.25
CA ASN A 51 -4.83 -2.11 6.67
C ASN A 51 -3.57 -1.59 7.36
N TYR A 52 -3.53 -1.64 8.70
CA TYR A 52 -2.35 -1.24 9.47
C TYR A 52 -1.15 -2.15 9.21
N ILE A 53 -1.38 -3.46 9.12
CA ILE A 53 -0.31 -4.43 8.80
C ILE A 53 0.28 -4.14 7.42
N PHE A 54 -0.54 -3.88 6.41
CA PHE A 54 -0.08 -3.56 5.05
C PHE A 54 0.66 -2.22 4.99
N ILE A 55 0.22 -1.20 5.72
CA ILE A 55 0.94 0.07 5.84
C ILE A 55 2.33 -0.12 6.46
N ILE A 56 2.44 -0.91 7.53
CA ILE A 56 3.72 -1.14 8.21
C ILE A 56 4.67 -1.90 7.27
N ILE A 57 4.20 -2.93 6.58
CA ILE A 57 5.02 -3.70 5.64
C ILE A 57 5.46 -2.83 4.45
N SER A 58 4.54 -2.04 3.89
CA SER A 58 4.85 -1.14 2.77
C SER A 58 5.83 -0.05 3.16
N PHE A 59 5.77 0.48 4.39
CA PHE A 59 6.77 1.43 4.91
C PHE A 59 8.18 0.85 4.85
N PHE A 60 8.38 -0.36 5.39
CA PHE A 60 9.69 -1.01 5.36
C PHE A 60 10.16 -1.32 3.93
N ALA A 61 9.22 -1.70 3.05
CA ALA A 61 9.53 -1.93 1.65
C ALA A 61 9.98 -0.65 0.93
N VAL A 62 9.26 0.47 1.12
CA VAL A 62 9.60 1.79 0.56
C VAL A 62 10.93 2.29 1.13
N TYR A 63 11.12 2.24 2.44
CA TYR A 63 12.36 2.66 3.10
C TYR A 63 13.58 1.94 2.51
N LYS A 64 13.47 0.63 2.29
CA LYS A 64 14.56 -0.14 1.73
C LYS A 64 14.71 0.09 0.22
N SER A 65 13.62 0.16 -0.52
CA SER A 65 13.60 0.45 -1.97
C SER A 65 14.26 1.79 -2.31
N VAL A 66 14.03 2.82 -1.49
CA VAL A 66 14.65 4.15 -1.60
C VAL A 66 16.17 4.12 -1.39
N LYS A 67 16.67 3.19 -0.55
CA LYS A 67 18.12 2.99 -0.36
C LYS A 67 18.76 2.23 -1.53
N THR A 68 18.03 1.35 -2.18
CA THR A 68 18.54 0.51 -3.28
C THR A 68 18.36 1.12 -4.66
N THR A 69 17.53 2.16 -4.80
CA THR A 69 17.29 2.82 -6.07
C THR A 69 18.32 3.93 -6.35
N SER A 70 18.76 4.03 -7.61
CA SER A 70 19.68 5.07 -8.08
C SER A 70 18.96 6.36 -8.49
N ASN A 71 17.67 6.27 -8.86
CA ASN A 71 16.92 7.40 -9.41
C ASN A 71 16.19 8.18 -8.31
N SER A 72 16.57 9.45 -8.11
CA SER A 72 15.94 10.33 -7.13
C SER A 72 14.44 10.57 -7.38
N ILE A 73 13.97 10.55 -8.64
CA ILE A 73 12.55 10.74 -8.98
C ILE A 73 11.71 9.60 -8.39
N ILE A 74 12.17 8.36 -8.53
CA ILE A 74 11.46 7.18 -8.00
C ILE A 74 11.44 7.21 -6.47
N LYS A 75 12.51 7.70 -5.83
CA LYS A 75 12.55 7.87 -4.37
C LYS A 75 11.42 8.76 -3.88
N TYR A 76 11.26 9.93 -4.51
CA TYR A 76 10.19 10.87 -4.15
C TYR A 76 8.82 10.31 -4.49
N ALA A 77 8.66 9.63 -5.63
CA ALA A 77 7.39 9.03 -6.03
C ALA A 77 6.92 7.92 -5.08
N LEU A 78 7.82 7.03 -4.63
CA LEU A 78 7.51 5.98 -3.67
C LEU A 78 7.09 6.55 -2.32
N TRP A 79 7.84 7.52 -1.79
CA TRP A 79 7.48 8.17 -0.51
C TRP A 79 6.19 8.96 -0.60
N SER A 80 6.01 9.75 -1.67
CA SER A 80 4.79 10.53 -1.89
C SER A 80 3.56 9.62 -1.96
N SER A 81 3.62 8.54 -2.73
CA SER A 81 2.52 7.59 -2.85
C SER A 81 2.22 6.90 -1.52
N TRP A 82 3.24 6.54 -0.75
CA TRP A 82 3.07 5.95 0.58
C TRP A 82 2.44 6.92 1.60
N ILE A 83 2.84 8.20 1.59
CA ILE A 83 2.24 9.22 2.47
C ILE A 83 0.77 9.42 2.12
N VAL A 84 0.43 9.51 0.83
CA VAL A 84 -0.97 9.64 0.39
C VAL A 84 -1.78 8.42 0.85
N LEU A 85 -1.24 7.21 0.71
CA LEU A 85 -1.90 5.99 1.16
C LEU A 85 -2.16 6.00 2.68
N LEU A 86 -1.17 6.42 3.47
CA LEU A 86 -1.30 6.56 4.92
C LEU A 86 -2.40 7.56 5.29
N SER A 87 -2.42 8.72 4.64
CA SER A 87 -3.45 9.73 4.86
C SER A 87 -4.85 9.23 4.52
N LEU A 88 -5.01 8.48 3.43
CA LEU A 88 -6.29 7.90 3.03
C LEU A 88 -6.81 6.87 4.05
N ILE A 89 -5.94 5.94 4.50
CA ILE A 89 -6.34 4.93 5.49
C ILE A 89 -6.68 5.58 6.85
N ILE A 90 -5.94 6.60 7.29
CA ILE A 90 -6.29 7.35 8.50
C ILE A 90 -7.63 8.06 8.31
N ASN A 91 -7.85 8.68 7.15
CA ASN A 91 -9.12 9.36 6.86
C ASN A 91 -10.30 8.39 6.85
N GLU A 92 -10.15 7.19 6.31
CA GLU A 92 -11.18 6.12 6.38
C GLU A 92 -11.46 5.69 7.83
N GLN A 93 -10.43 5.60 8.69
CA GLN A 93 -10.62 5.18 10.09
C GLN A 93 -11.41 6.21 10.92
N TYR A 94 -11.12 7.50 10.73
CA TYR A 94 -11.69 8.58 11.53
C TYR A 94 -12.85 9.31 10.85
N GLU A 95 -13.16 8.97 9.60
CA GLU A 95 -14.18 9.61 8.75
C GLU A 95 -14.09 11.16 8.76
N TRP A 96 -12.89 11.73 8.85
CA TRP A 96 -12.71 13.19 8.90
C TRP A 96 -13.27 13.90 7.66
N VAL A 97 -13.10 13.28 6.50
CA VAL A 97 -13.65 13.71 5.22
C VAL A 97 -14.28 12.51 4.54
N SER A 98 -15.51 12.68 4.03
CA SER A 98 -16.19 11.67 3.21
C SER A 98 -15.50 11.54 1.85
N LEU A 99 -14.39 10.80 1.80
CA LEU A 99 -13.66 10.52 0.57
C LEU A 99 -14.08 9.16 -0.01
N PRO A 100 -14.17 9.06 -1.35
CA PRO A 100 -14.45 7.79 -1.98
C PRO A 100 -13.27 6.83 -1.85
N GLU A 101 -13.55 5.58 -1.45
CA GLU A 101 -12.57 4.48 -1.30
C GLU A 101 -11.75 4.22 -2.58
N PHE A 102 -12.28 4.60 -3.74
CA PHE A 102 -11.59 4.50 -5.03
C PHE A 102 -10.22 5.19 -5.04
N MET A 103 -10.05 6.27 -4.27
CA MET A 103 -8.76 6.95 -4.12
C MET A 103 -7.70 6.03 -3.50
N THR A 104 -8.09 5.22 -2.51
CA THR A 104 -7.22 4.24 -1.87
C THR A 104 -6.79 3.19 -2.90
N TYR A 105 -7.70 2.73 -3.76
CA TYR A 105 -7.41 1.73 -4.80
C TYR A 105 -6.41 2.24 -5.84
N ILE A 106 -6.58 3.48 -6.30
CA ILE A 106 -5.64 4.13 -7.23
C ILE A 106 -4.26 4.22 -6.57
N THR A 107 -4.22 4.68 -5.32
CA THR A 107 -2.96 4.93 -4.61
C THR A 107 -2.19 3.63 -4.35
N THR A 108 -2.87 2.57 -3.92
CA THR A 108 -2.25 1.25 -3.75
C THR A 108 -1.76 0.67 -5.07
N SER A 109 -2.53 0.85 -6.16
CA SER A 109 -2.13 0.40 -7.50
C SER A 109 -0.90 1.13 -7.99
N LEU A 110 -0.86 2.46 -7.81
CA LEU A 110 0.29 3.30 -8.17
C LEU A 110 1.54 2.86 -7.39
N LEU A 111 1.41 2.63 -6.08
CA LEU A 111 2.52 2.17 -5.25
C LEU A 111 3.03 0.79 -5.69
N ALA A 112 2.13 -0.13 -6.06
CA ALA A 112 2.49 -1.43 -6.63
C ALA A 112 3.27 -1.28 -7.96
N ILE A 113 2.77 -0.44 -8.87
CA ILE A 113 3.42 -0.16 -10.16
C ILE A 113 4.81 0.45 -9.94
N LEU A 114 4.95 1.41 -9.02
CA LEU A 114 6.24 2.03 -8.70
C LEU A 114 7.25 1.01 -8.18
N HIS A 115 6.83 0.08 -7.32
CA HIS A 115 7.70 -1.01 -6.87
C HIS A 115 8.12 -1.95 -8.02
N ILE A 116 7.18 -2.33 -8.90
CA ILE A 116 7.49 -3.17 -10.08
C ILE A 116 8.43 -2.43 -11.04
N TYR A 117 8.19 -1.13 -11.26
CA TYR A 117 9.03 -0.30 -12.11
C TYR A 117 10.44 -0.16 -11.56
N ASN A 118 10.57 0.09 -10.25
CA ASN A 118 11.87 0.17 -9.59
C ASN A 118 12.66 -1.15 -9.69
N LEU A 119 11.96 -2.28 -9.54
CA LEU A 119 12.54 -3.62 -9.67
C LEU A 119 13.09 -3.87 -11.07
N ASN A 120 12.39 -3.44 -12.12
CA ASN A 120 12.78 -3.71 -13.51
C ASN A 120 13.87 -2.76 -14.03
N TYR A 121 13.92 -1.50 -13.57
CA TYR A 121 14.71 -0.47 -14.24
C TYR A 121 15.74 0.28 -13.38
N CYS A 122 15.69 0.22 -12.04
CA CYS A 122 16.41 1.20 -11.21
C CYS A 122 17.17 0.65 -9.99
N GLN A 123 17.45 -0.65 -9.94
CA GLN A 123 18.23 -1.24 -8.85
C GLN A 123 19.74 -0.96 -9.01
N CYS A 124 20.37 -0.47 -7.93
CA CYS A 124 21.81 -0.16 -7.89
C CYS A 124 22.73 -1.36 -8.20
N GLU A 125 22.26 -2.60 -8.10
CA GLU A 125 23.06 -3.80 -8.46
C GLU A 125 23.21 -4.02 -9.98
N ASN A 126 22.45 -3.32 -10.83
CA ASN A 126 22.55 -3.44 -12.30
C ASN A 126 23.19 -2.22 -12.99
N CYS A 127 23.82 -1.31 -12.24
CA CYS A 127 24.66 -0.25 -12.82
C CYS A 127 26.08 -0.76 -13.15
N THR A 128 26.21 -1.92 -13.80
CA THR A 128 27.36 -2.18 -14.67
C THR A 128 26.95 -1.77 -16.08
N LYS A 129 27.62 -0.73 -16.58
CA LYS A 129 27.52 -0.20 -17.94
C LYS A 129 27.28 -1.31 -18.96
N LYS A 130 26.26 -1.14 -19.80
CA LYS A 130 26.27 -1.72 -21.15
C LYS A 130 26.32 -0.58 -22.15
#